data_AF-A0AAX1U7V4-F1
#
_entry.id   AF-A0AAX1U7V4-F1
#
_cell.length_a   1.000
_cell.length_b   1.000
_cell.length_c   1.000
_cell.angle_alpha   90.00
_cell.angle_beta   90.00
_cell.angle_gamma   90.00
#
_symmetry.space_group_name_H-M   'P 1'
#
loop_
_entity.id
_entity.type
_entity.pdbx_description
1 polymer ?
#
loop_
_entity_poly.entity_id
_entity_poly.type
_entity_poly.pdbx_seq_one_letter_code
_entity_poly.pdbx_strand_id
1 'polypeptide(L)' 'MKKEKVYSDADREDCKILRQEVFEFVYDQTEDDDLAGYISDDFGLIYDSLKLDYQSEWMDKFLHQYLNGQVPTGEC' A
#
# COMPACT_ATOMS: atom_id res chain seq x y z
N MET A 1 16.88 -3.97 23.41
CA MET A 1 15.42 -4.20 23.28
C MET A 1 14.96 -3.38 22.07
N LYS A 2 14.54 -4.02 20.97
CA LYS A 2 13.91 -3.27 19.87
C LYS A 2 12.61 -2.69 20.44
N LYS A 3 12.43 -1.37 20.39
CA LYS A 3 11.13 -0.78 20.72
C LYS A 3 10.18 -1.24 19.61
N GLU A 4 9.06 -1.86 19.94
CA GLU A 4 7.97 -2.01 18.99
C GLU A 4 7.60 -0.61 18.50
N LYS A 5 7.57 -0.43 17.18
CA LYS A 5 6.99 0.77 16.61
C LYS A 5 5.50 0.70 16.88
N VAL A 6 4.99 1.70 17.59
CA VAL A 6 3.56 1.81 17.88
C VAL A 6 2.91 2.47 16.67
N TYR A 7 1.98 1.75 16.04
CA TYR A 7 1.14 2.31 14.99
C TYR A 7 0.11 3.24 15.64
N SER A 8 0.27 4.55 15.41
CA SER A 8 -0.55 5.57 16.06
C SER A 8 -1.86 5.83 15.32
N ASP A 9 -2.78 6.55 15.96
CA ASP A 9 -4.01 7.01 15.30
C ASP A 9 -3.70 8.01 14.17
N ALA A 10 -2.61 8.77 14.29
CA ALA A 10 -2.13 9.64 13.21
C ALA A 10 -1.67 8.81 12.01
N ASP A 11 -0.95 7.70 12.24
CA ASP A 11 -0.57 6.80 11.14
C ASP A 11 -1.79 6.21 10.43
N ARG A 12 -2.87 5.90 11.18
CA ARG A 12 -4.13 5.40 10.60
C ARG A 12 -4.80 6.43 9.72
N GLU A 13 -4.83 7.69 10.15
CA GLU A 13 -5.44 8.76 9.36
C GLU A 13 -4.62 9.09 8.11
N ASP A 14 -3.28 9.15 8.25
CA ASP A 14 -2.37 9.31 7.10
C ASP A 14 -2.56 8.18 6.08
N CYS A 15 -2.65 6.92 6.54
CA CYS A 15 -2.90 5.75 5.68
C CYS A 15 -4.25 5.86 4.96
N LYS A 16 -5.30 6.30 5.67
CA LYS A 16 -6.63 6.50 5.09
C LYS A 16 -6.63 7.60 4.02
N ILE A 17 -5.94 8.72 4.25
CA ILE A 17 -5.80 9.80 3.27
C ILE A 17 -5.06 9.29 2.03
N LEU A 18 -3.93 8.62 2.21
CA LEU A 18 -3.17 8.01 1.10
C LEU A 18 -4.05 7.08 0.27
N ARG A 19 -4.80 6.19 0.93
CA ARG A 19 -5.69 5.25 0.26
C ARG A 19 -6.78 5.95 -0.54
N GLN A 20 -7.35 7.03 -0.01
CA GLN A 20 -8.33 7.84 -0.73
C GLN A 20 -7.71 8.49 -1.98
N GLU A 21 -6.53 9.11 -1.84
CA GLU A 21 -5.84 9.76 -2.97
C GLU A 21 -5.48 8.75 -4.07
N VAL A 22 -5.01 7.55 -3.71
CA VAL A 22 -4.70 6.47 -4.66
C VAL A 22 -5.96 5.97 -5.35
N PHE A 23 -7.05 5.78 -4.60
CA PHE A 23 -8.33 5.35 -5.17
C PHE A 23 -8.83 6.35 -6.21
N GLU A 24 -8.91 7.63 -5.84
CA GLU A 24 -9.37 8.71 -6.73
C GLU A 24 -8.48 8.80 -7.97
N PHE A 25 -7.15 8.74 -7.80
CA PHE A 25 -6.20 8.77 -8.91
C PHE A 25 -6.42 7.62 -9.90
N VAL A 26 -6.57 6.38 -9.43
CA VAL A 26 -6.76 5.22 -10.31
C VAL A 26 -8.14 5.31 -10.98
N TYR A 27 -9.19 5.61 -10.21
CA TYR A 27 -10.55 5.71 -10.74
C TYR A 27 -10.66 6.77 -11.84
N ASP A 28 -10.03 7.94 -11.68
CA ASP A 28 -10.03 9.00 -12.69
C ASP A 28 -9.37 8.59 -14.01
N GLN A 29 -8.50 7.57 -14.01
CA GLN A 29 -7.83 7.06 -15.21
C GLN A 29 -8.53 5.86 -15.84
N THR A 30 -9.24 5.06 -15.03
CA THR A 30 -9.75 3.75 -15.46
C THR A 30 -11.26 3.66 -15.47
N GLU A 31 -11.96 4.52 -14.74
CA GLU A 31 -13.39 4.44 -14.41
C GLU A 31 -13.78 3.07 -13.80
N ASP A 32 -12.83 2.37 -13.17
CA ASP A 32 -12.97 1.03 -12.61
C ASP A 32 -12.74 1.09 -11.09
N ASP A 33 -13.83 0.97 -10.32
CA ASP A 33 -13.82 1.05 -8.87
C ASP A 33 -13.24 -0.20 -8.20
N ASP A 34 -13.37 -1.37 -8.82
CA ASP A 34 -12.74 -2.61 -8.36
C ASP A 34 -11.21 -2.51 -8.44
N LEU A 35 -10.68 -2.05 -9.58
CA LEU A 35 -9.25 -1.83 -9.78
C LEU A 35 -8.70 -0.72 -8.86
N ALA A 36 -9.44 0.38 -8.73
CA ALA A 36 -9.06 1.46 -7.81
C ALA A 36 -9.04 0.99 -6.35
N GLY A 37 -10.01 0.18 -5.94
CA GLY A 37 -10.06 -0.44 -4.62
C GLY A 37 -8.85 -1.34 -4.36
N TYR A 38 -8.53 -2.22 -5.32
CA TYR A 38 -7.39 -3.13 -5.23
C TYR A 38 -6.05 -2.39 -5.06
N ILE A 39 -5.78 -1.42 -5.94
CA ILE A 39 -4.51 -0.66 -5.88
C ILE A 39 -4.46 0.21 -4.61
N SER A 40 -5.58 0.80 -4.19
CA SER A 40 -5.65 1.56 -2.93
C SER A 40 -5.30 0.69 -1.72
N ASP A 41 -5.85 -0.52 -1.63
CA ASP A 41 -5.54 -1.47 -0.56
C ASP A 41 -4.06 -1.85 -0.53
N ASP A 42 -3.46 -2.09 -1.70
CA ASP A 42 -2.04 -2.38 -1.85
C ASP A 42 -1.15 -1.24 -1.32
N PHE A 43 -1.48 0.02 -1.63
CA PHE A 43 -0.74 1.17 -1.09
C PHE A 43 -0.89 1.33 0.42
N GLY A 44 -2.03 0.94 0.99
CA GLY A 44 -2.21 0.82 2.43
C GLY A 44 -1.25 -0.19 3.05
N LEU A 45 -1.11 -1.37 2.43
CA LEU A 45 -0.16 -2.39 2.88
C LEU A 45 1.30 -1.92 2.80
N ILE A 46 1.67 -1.22 1.72
CA ILE A 46 3.01 -0.62 1.57
C ILE A 46 3.26 0.38 2.70
N TYR A 47 2.33 1.30 2.93
CA TYR A 47 2.43 2.31 3.98
C TYR A 47 2.63 1.66 5.36
N ASP A 48 1.80 0.68 5.69
CA ASP A 48 1.87 -0.02 6.97
C ASP A 48 3.20 -0.74 7.16
N SER A 49 3.72 -1.38 6.11
CA SER A 49 5.02 -2.07 6.15
C SER A 49 6.17 -1.11 6.47
N LEU A 50 6.19 0.07 5.84
CA LEU A 50 7.20 1.09 6.06
C LEU A 50 7.11 1.68 7.47
N LYS A 51 5.89 1.95 7.94
CA LYS A 51 5.65 2.48 9.28
C LYS A 51 6.07 1.48 10.35
N LEU A 52 5.76 0.19 10.19
CA LEU A 52 6.09 -0.85 11.16
C LEU A 52 7.51 -1.40 11.05
N ASP A 53 8.30 -0.96 10.07
CA ASP A 53 9.61 -1.57 9.75
C ASP A 53 9.48 -3.07 9.43
N TYR A 54 8.35 -3.45 8.83
CA TYR A 54 8.10 -4.82 8.41
C TYR A 54 8.77 -5.07 7.07
N GLN A 55 9.72 -6.00 7.06
CA GLN A 55 10.43 -6.44 5.86
C GLN A 55 10.33 -7.96 5.72
N SER A 56 10.03 -8.42 4.51
CA SER A 56 10.02 -9.83 4.14
C SER A 56 10.33 -9.95 2.64
N GLU A 57 10.82 -11.11 2.20
CA GLU A 57 11.06 -11.37 0.77
C GLU A 57 9.78 -11.14 -0.06
N TRP A 58 8.62 -11.49 0.49
CA TRP A 58 7.34 -11.24 -0.13
C TRP A 58 7.07 -9.73 -0.31
N MET A 59 7.27 -8.93 0.75
CA MET A 59 7.07 -7.48 0.68
C MET A 59 8.05 -6.82 -0.30
N ASP A 60 9.31 -7.28 -0.34
CA ASP A 60 10.31 -6.79 -1.27
C ASP A 60 9.89 -7.05 -2.72
N LYS A 61 9.44 -8.27 -3.04
CA LYS A 61 8.95 -8.61 -4.39
C LYS A 61 7.70 -7.83 -4.77
N PHE A 62 6.77 -7.69 -3.83
CA PHE A 62 5.55 -6.92 -4.00
C PHE A 62 5.84 -5.45 -4.32
N LEU A 63 6.72 -4.80 -3.56
CA LEU A 63 7.14 -3.43 -3.81
C LEU A 63 7.89 -3.29 -5.15
N HIS A 64 8.73 -4.27 -5.51
CA HIS A 64 9.43 -4.26 -6.80
C HIS A 64 8.47 -4.27 -7.99
N GLN A 65 7.31 -4.92 -7.91
CA GLN A 65 6.33 -4.89 -9.01
C GLN A 65 5.81 -3.48 -9.24
N TYR A 66 5.39 -2.79 -8.17
CA TYR A 66 4.94 -1.40 -8.25
C TYR A 66 6.03 -0.45 -8.76
N LEU A 67 7.28 -0.62 -8.31
CA LEU A 67 8.42 0.17 -8.81
C LEU A 67 8.70 -0.06 -10.31
N ASN A 68 8.30 -1.19 -10.86
CA ASN A 68 8.40 -1.51 -12.29
C ASN A 68 7.12 -1.21 -13.08
N GLY A 69 6.12 -0.54 -12.47
CA GLY A 69 4.85 -0.23 -13.11
C GLY A 69 3.97 -1.45 -13.37
N GLN A 70 4.11 -2.50 -12.57
CA GLN A 70 3.34 -3.74 -12.66
C GLN A 70 2.43 -3.87 -11.43
N VAL A 71 1.16 -4.24 -11.67
CA VAL A 71 0.23 -4.61 -10.60
C VAL A 71 0.53 -6.05 -10.16
N PRO A 72 0.69 -6.32 -8.85
CA PRO A 72 0.88 -7.67 -8.33
C PRO A 72 -0.24 -8.63 -8.71
N THR A 73 0.11 -9.87 -9.04
CA THR A 73 -0.85 -10.93 -9.41
C THR A 73 -0.91 -12.08 -8.39
N GLY A 74 -0.21 -11.95 -7.26
CA GLY A 74 -0.17 -12.97 -6.20
C GLY A 74 0.79 -14.13 -6.45
N GLU A 75 1.50 -14.18 -7.59
CA GLU A 75 2.51 -15.22 -7.89
C GLU A 75 3.93 -14.85 -7.42
N CYS A 76 4.06 -13.87 -6.51
CA CYS A 76 5.32 -13.28 -6.07
C CYS A 76 6.17 -14.23 -5.20
#